data_AF-K6WBD8-F1
#
_entry.id   AF-K6WBD8-F1
#
_cell.length_a   1.000
_cell.length_b   1.000
_cell.length_c   1.000
_cell.angle_alpha   90.00
_cell.angle_beta   90.00
_cell.angle_gamma   90.00
#
_symmetry.space_group_name_H-M   'P 1'
#
loop_
_entity.id
_entity.type
_entity.pdbx_description
1 polymer ?
#
loop_
_entity_poly.entity_id
_entity_poly.type
_entity_poly.pdbx_seq_one_letter_code
_entity_poly.pdbx_strand_id
1 'polypeptide(L)'
;MTTTHEPDTYDVVVIGGGPAGENAADYAVRGSDRTAAVVEHELLGGECSYWACMPSKALLGPGAALAGAAGLPGASERLDGTTPDASAVLRWRDTVTHGRDDSSQVRWAAGAGIEVIRGHGRIVGEREVVVGERVAAGLTGRGAVIRFGAQIAAVDRPEPADTGYGHLHGGPARVTITDRVRADEVAVDEVLVAAGRRPSTTGLARPATTGSMSWWPRPRSQWPGRTW
;
A
#
# COMPACT_ATOMS: atom_id res chain seq x y z
N MET A 1 -17.73 -22.31 -13.43
CA MET A 1 -17.08 -22.84 -12.22
C MET A 1 -16.55 -21.63 -11.47
N THR A 2 -17.12 -21.29 -10.32
CA THR A 2 -16.70 -20.13 -9.52
C THR A 2 -15.70 -20.65 -8.49
N THR A 3 -14.41 -20.42 -8.72
CA THR A 3 -13.36 -20.74 -7.75
C THR A 3 -13.50 -19.79 -6.57
N THR A 4 -13.95 -20.32 -5.43
CA THR A 4 -13.97 -19.60 -4.16
C THR A 4 -12.54 -19.46 -3.68
N HIS A 5 -11.91 -18.33 -3.98
CA HIS A 5 -10.54 -18.08 -3.55
C HIS A 5 -10.51 -17.62 -2.10
N GLU A 6 -9.57 -18.14 -1.32
CA GLU A 6 -9.33 -17.63 0.03
C GLU A 6 -8.93 -16.15 -0.09
N PRO A 7 -9.53 -15.23 0.68
CA PRO A 7 -9.19 -13.82 0.61
C PRO A 7 -7.67 -13.65 0.78
N ASP A 8 -7.05 -12.84 -0.08
CA ASP A 8 -5.62 -12.53 -0.12
C ASP A 8 -4.66 -13.63 -0.63
N THR A 9 -5.17 -14.70 -1.24
CA THR A 9 -4.33 -15.61 -2.06
C THR A 9 -4.41 -15.19 -3.52
N TYR A 10 -3.36 -15.44 -4.34
CA TYR A 10 -3.42 -15.28 -5.80
C TYR A 10 -2.46 -16.28 -6.45
N ASP A 11 -2.73 -16.70 -7.70
CA ASP A 11 -1.79 -17.53 -8.45
C ASP A 11 -0.55 -16.74 -8.86
N VAL A 12 -0.72 -15.45 -9.15
CA VAL A 12 0.36 -14.52 -9.50
C VAL A 12 0.22 -13.21 -8.74
N VAL A 13 1.29 -12.78 -8.07
CA VAL A 13 1.40 -11.44 -7.49
C VAL A 13 2.52 -10.70 -8.19
N VAL A 14 2.18 -9.56 -8.79
CA VAL A 14 3.13 -8.66 -9.46
C VAL A 14 3.38 -7.47 -8.55
N ILE A 15 4.65 -7.20 -8.22
CA ILE A 15 5.04 -6.02 -7.45
C ILE A 15 5.52 -4.95 -8.43
N GLY A 16 4.79 -3.84 -8.50
CA GLY A 16 4.98 -2.75 -9.46
C GLY A 16 3.97 -2.85 -10.61
N GLY A 17 3.17 -1.80 -10.77
CA GLY A 17 2.15 -1.63 -11.81
C GLY A 17 2.63 -0.82 -13.01
N GLY A 18 3.94 -0.81 -13.29
CA GLY A 18 4.46 -0.23 -14.53
C GLY A 18 4.12 -1.09 -15.77
N PRO A 19 4.54 -0.67 -16.98
CA PRO A 19 4.15 -1.35 -18.21
C PRO A 19 4.49 -2.85 -18.21
N ALA A 20 5.67 -3.21 -17.70
CA ALA A 20 6.05 -4.62 -17.60
C ALA A 20 5.17 -5.40 -16.61
N GLY A 21 4.79 -4.78 -15.49
CA GLY A 21 3.96 -5.41 -14.46
C GLY A 21 2.52 -5.61 -14.93
N GLU A 22 1.92 -4.60 -15.57
CA GLU A 22 0.59 -4.69 -16.16
C GLU A 22 0.53 -5.81 -17.22
N ASN A 23 1.52 -5.88 -18.11
CA ASN A 23 1.59 -6.92 -19.12
C ASN A 23 1.81 -8.31 -18.51
N ALA A 24 2.66 -8.42 -17.48
CA ALA A 24 2.87 -9.70 -16.78
C ALA A 24 1.59 -10.22 -16.12
N ALA A 25 0.84 -9.35 -15.44
CA ALA A 25 -0.43 -9.71 -14.83
C ALA A 25 -1.49 -10.09 -15.87
N ASP A 26 -1.62 -9.29 -16.94
CA ASP A 26 -2.53 -9.59 -18.05
C ASP A 26 -2.18 -10.92 -18.73
N TYR A 27 -0.92 -11.19 -19.03
CA TYR A 27 -0.50 -12.47 -19.60
C TYR A 27 -0.73 -13.66 -18.65
N ALA A 28 -0.67 -13.44 -17.34
CA ALA A 28 -0.94 -14.50 -16.37
C ALA A 28 -2.41 -14.94 -16.37
N VAL A 29 -3.35 -13.99 -16.52
CA VAL A 29 -4.80 -14.27 -16.44
C VAL A 29 -5.44 -14.54 -17.80
N ARG A 30 -4.95 -13.91 -18.87
CA ARG A 30 -5.59 -13.94 -20.19
C ARG A 30 -5.74 -15.37 -20.73
N GLY A 31 -7.00 -15.78 -20.89
CA GLY A 31 -7.33 -17.11 -21.41
C GLY A 31 -7.03 -18.26 -20.44
N SER A 32 -6.90 -17.97 -19.15
CA SER A 32 -6.67 -18.97 -18.10
C SER A 32 -7.61 -18.76 -16.92
N ASP A 33 -7.66 -19.75 -16.01
CA ASP A 33 -8.41 -19.67 -14.76
C ASP A 33 -7.56 -19.10 -13.60
N ARG A 34 -6.38 -18.54 -13.89
CA ARG A 34 -5.49 -17.97 -12.86
C ARG A 34 -6.00 -16.63 -12.36
N THR A 35 -5.75 -16.40 -11.08
CA THR A 35 -5.96 -15.13 -10.39
C THR A 35 -4.66 -14.32 -10.34
N ALA A 36 -4.77 -13.01 -10.52
CA ALA A 36 -3.61 -12.12 -10.39
C ALA A 36 -3.92 -10.86 -9.57
N ALA A 37 -2.92 -10.43 -8.80
CA ALA A 37 -2.90 -9.14 -8.14
C ALA A 37 -1.67 -8.33 -8.57
N VAL A 38 -1.86 -7.02 -8.75
CA VAL A 38 -0.80 -6.05 -8.95
C VAL A 38 -0.72 -5.17 -7.70
N VAL A 39 0.45 -5.14 -7.07
CA VAL A 39 0.74 -4.25 -5.94
C VAL A 39 1.45 -3.00 -6.48
N GLU A 40 0.78 -1.84 -6.41
CA GLU A 40 1.32 -0.56 -6.86
C GLU A 40 1.12 0.51 -5.79
N HIS A 41 2.20 1.16 -5.38
CA HIS A 41 2.20 2.17 -4.33
C HIS A 41 1.65 3.52 -4.79
N GLU A 42 1.78 3.83 -6.08
CA GLU A 42 1.40 5.11 -6.65
C GLU A 42 0.34 4.89 -7.74
N LEU A 43 0.65 5.14 -9.02
CA LEU A 43 -0.28 5.07 -10.14
C LEU A 43 -0.04 3.84 -11.03
N LEU A 44 -1.12 3.13 -11.34
CA LEU A 44 -1.14 1.98 -12.24
C LEU A 44 -0.91 2.47 -13.68
N GLY A 45 0.10 1.90 -14.33
CA GLY A 45 0.74 2.38 -15.55
C GLY A 45 2.20 2.79 -15.31
N GLY A 46 2.54 3.08 -14.05
CA GLY A 46 3.88 3.42 -13.58
C GLY A 46 4.51 4.61 -14.29
N GLU A 47 5.85 4.65 -14.26
CA GLU A 47 6.61 5.80 -14.74
C GLU A 47 6.33 6.15 -16.21
N CYS A 48 6.20 5.16 -17.09
CA CYS A 48 6.01 5.39 -18.52
C CYS A 48 4.82 6.32 -18.80
N SER A 49 3.70 6.11 -18.10
CA SER A 49 2.44 6.82 -18.29
C SER A 49 2.44 8.22 -17.67
N TYR A 50 3.02 8.38 -16.47
CA TYR A 50 2.83 9.60 -15.68
C TYR A 50 4.09 10.44 -15.48
N TRP A 51 5.27 9.84 -15.58
CA TRP A 51 6.53 10.44 -15.11
C TRP A 51 7.65 10.46 -16.17
N ALA A 52 7.61 9.58 -17.17
CA ALA A 52 8.71 9.33 -18.09
C ALA A 52 8.28 9.47 -19.55
N CYS A 53 8.09 8.35 -20.25
CA CYS A 53 7.98 8.29 -21.70
C CYS A 53 6.87 9.17 -22.29
N MET A 54 5.65 9.06 -21.76
CA MET A 54 4.47 9.78 -22.26
C MET A 54 4.59 11.29 -22.04
N PRO A 55 4.83 11.81 -20.82
CA PRO A 55 5.00 13.24 -20.62
C PRO A 55 6.23 13.79 -21.37
N SER A 56 7.34 13.04 -21.44
CA SER A 56 8.52 13.48 -22.20
C SER A 56 8.22 13.68 -23.67
N LYS A 57 7.49 12.74 -24.29
CA LYS A 57 7.09 12.86 -25.70
C LYS A 57 6.05 13.96 -25.91
N ALA A 58 5.16 14.19 -24.96
CA ALA A 58 4.21 15.31 -25.01
C ALA A 58 4.93 16.67 -24.97
N LEU A 59 6.02 16.79 -24.21
CA LEU A 59 6.83 18.00 -24.13
C LEU A 59 7.67 18.23 -25.40
N LEU A 60 8.27 17.18 -25.95
CA LEU A 60 9.15 17.27 -27.12
C LEU A 60 8.41 17.34 -28.46
N GLY A 61 7.22 16.73 -28.54
CA GLY A 61 6.46 16.57 -29.78
C GLY A 61 6.17 17.88 -30.51
N PRO A 62 5.61 18.92 -29.86
CA PRO A 62 5.30 20.19 -30.51
C PRO A 62 6.52 20.88 -31.14
N GLY A 63 7.66 20.88 -30.45
CA GLY A 63 8.91 21.44 -30.99
C GLY A 63 9.42 20.65 -32.19
N ALA A 64 9.38 19.31 -32.12
CA ALA A 64 9.76 18.44 -33.24
C ALA A 64 8.84 18.65 -34.46
N ALA A 65 7.53 18.84 -34.24
CA ALA A 65 6.57 19.09 -35.30
C ALA A 65 6.83 20.44 -36.00
N LEU A 66 7.07 21.52 -35.24
CA LEU A 66 7.40 22.83 -35.81
C LEU A 66 8.73 22.81 -36.57
N ALA A 67 9.75 22.17 -36.01
CA ALA A 67 11.06 22.03 -36.68
C ALA A 67 10.93 21.25 -38.00
N GLY A 68 10.15 20.16 -38.00
CA GLY A 68 9.86 19.39 -39.22
C GLY A 68 9.12 20.23 -40.27
N ALA A 69 8.08 20.97 -39.86
CA ALA A 69 7.30 21.81 -40.77
C ALA A 69 8.13 22.96 -41.37
N ALA A 70 9.07 23.53 -40.61
CA ALA A 70 9.91 24.63 -41.09
C ALA A 70 10.81 24.23 -42.27
N GLY A 71 11.12 22.93 -42.42
CA GLY A 71 11.93 22.40 -43.52
C GLY A 71 11.13 22.02 -44.78
N LEU A 72 9.81 22.20 -44.80
CA LEU A 72 8.94 21.70 -45.87
C LEU A 72 8.32 22.86 -46.67
N PRO A 73 8.68 23.05 -47.96
CA PRO A 73 8.01 24.01 -48.84
C PRO A 73 6.50 23.78 -48.91
N GLY A 74 5.72 24.85 -48.82
CA GLY A 74 4.25 24.83 -48.74
C GLY A 74 3.71 24.76 -47.30
N ALA A 75 4.49 24.31 -46.32
CA ALA A 75 4.13 24.34 -44.90
C ALA A 75 4.87 25.47 -44.16
N SER A 76 6.15 25.69 -44.46
CA SER A 76 6.99 26.67 -43.78
C SER A 76 6.46 28.10 -43.91
N GLU A 77 5.85 28.46 -45.05
CA GLU A 77 5.26 29.77 -45.32
C GLU A 77 3.97 30.02 -44.51
N ARG A 78 3.41 28.98 -43.90
CA ARG A 78 2.23 29.07 -43.03
C ARG A 78 2.59 29.13 -41.54
N LEU A 79 3.86 29.00 -41.19
CA LEU A 79 4.30 29.06 -39.79
C LEU A 79 4.43 30.50 -39.32
N ASP A 80 3.83 30.80 -38.16
CA ASP A 80 4.06 32.03 -37.42
C ASP A 80 5.11 31.80 -36.32
N GLY A 81 6.33 31.48 -36.77
CA GLY A 81 7.45 31.09 -35.90
C GLY A 81 7.55 29.59 -35.59
N THR A 82 8.64 29.21 -34.94
CA THR A 82 9.00 27.80 -34.65
C THR A 82 9.12 27.48 -33.16
N THR A 83 8.83 28.47 -32.30
CA THR A 83 8.85 28.28 -30.84
C THR A 83 7.45 27.88 -30.36
N PRO A 84 7.27 26.69 -29.74
CA PRO A 84 5.99 26.31 -29.17
C PRO A 84 5.55 27.25 -28.04
N ASP A 85 4.25 27.48 -27.89
CA ASP A 85 3.68 28.06 -26.67
C ASP A 85 3.90 27.10 -25.50
N ALA A 86 4.83 27.44 -24.60
CA ALA A 86 5.16 26.65 -23.43
C ALA A 86 3.91 26.33 -22.57
N SER A 87 2.98 27.27 -22.40
CA SER A 87 1.77 27.03 -21.61
C SER A 87 0.87 26.00 -22.28
N ALA A 88 0.73 26.07 -23.60
CA ALA A 88 -0.01 25.06 -24.37
C ALA A 88 0.66 23.67 -24.30
N VAL A 89 1.99 23.61 -24.39
CA VAL A 89 2.74 22.36 -24.27
C VAL A 89 2.57 21.73 -22.89
N LEU A 90 2.62 22.52 -21.81
CA LEU A 90 2.40 22.02 -20.45
C LEU A 90 0.97 21.50 -20.27
N ARG A 91 -0.05 22.22 -20.78
CA ARG A 91 -1.44 21.73 -20.78
C ARG A 91 -1.59 20.43 -21.58
N TRP A 92 -0.93 20.31 -22.72
CA TRP A 92 -0.95 19.10 -23.53
C TRP A 92 -0.34 17.91 -22.78
N ARG A 93 0.81 18.08 -22.13
CA ARG A 93 1.40 17.06 -21.25
C ARG A 93 0.40 16.63 -20.17
N ASP A 94 -0.25 17.57 -19.51
CA ASP A 94 -1.21 17.25 -18.44
C ASP A 94 -2.38 16.42 -18.98
N THR A 95 -2.90 16.76 -20.17
CA THR A 95 -3.91 15.95 -20.88
C THR A 95 -3.40 14.55 -21.21
N VAL A 96 -2.17 14.41 -21.73
CA VAL A 96 -1.57 13.11 -22.09
C VAL A 96 -1.36 12.22 -20.87
N THR A 97 -1.06 12.80 -19.71
CA THR A 97 -0.93 12.08 -18.44
C THR A 97 -2.26 11.92 -17.69
N HIS A 98 -3.39 12.30 -18.30
CA HIS A 98 -4.72 12.30 -17.68
C HIS A 98 -4.78 13.04 -16.35
N GLY A 99 -3.99 14.11 -16.18
CA GLY A 99 -3.89 14.80 -14.90
C GLY A 99 -3.40 13.90 -13.76
N ARG A 100 -2.67 12.83 -14.08
CA ARG A 100 -2.21 11.79 -13.14
C ARG A 100 -3.36 11.03 -12.47
N ASP A 101 -4.48 10.91 -13.17
CA ASP A 101 -5.57 9.99 -12.82
C ASP A 101 -5.37 8.65 -13.53
N ASP A 102 -5.21 7.58 -12.76
CA ASP A 102 -5.06 6.21 -13.25
C ASP A 102 -6.39 5.41 -13.23
N SER A 103 -7.52 6.07 -12.98
CA SER A 103 -8.81 5.41 -12.84
C SER A 103 -9.19 4.57 -14.06
N SER A 104 -8.79 4.97 -15.27
CA SER A 104 -9.00 4.17 -16.49
C SER A 104 -8.21 2.87 -16.48
N GLN A 105 -6.95 2.91 -16.03
CA GLN A 105 -6.07 1.76 -15.94
C GLN A 105 -6.59 0.80 -14.88
N VAL A 106 -7.06 1.32 -13.74
CA VAL A 106 -7.71 0.50 -12.70
C VAL A 106 -8.97 -0.18 -13.22
N ARG A 107 -9.82 0.55 -13.96
CA ARG A 107 -11.01 -0.04 -14.60
C ARG A 107 -10.65 -1.12 -15.61
N TRP A 108 -9.58 -0.91 -16.38
CA TRP A 108 -9.06 -1.94 -17.28
C TRP A 108 -8.61 -3.18 -16.52
N ALA A 109 -7.79 -3.04 -15.48
CA ALA A 109 -7.29 -4.14 -14.66
C ALA A 109 -8.44 -4.95 -14.04
N ALA A 110 -9.44 -4.26 -13.47
CA ALA A 110 -10.65 -4.89 -12.95
C ALA A 110 -11.42 -5.66 -14.05
N GLY A 111 -11.57 -5.07 -15.24
CA GLY A 111 -12.18 -5.73 -16.40
C GLY A 111 -11.40 -6.95 -16.90
N ALA A 112 -10.08 -6.97 -16.70
CA ALA A 112 -9.20 -8.09 -17.01
C ALA A 112 -9.16 -9.17 -15.90
N GLY A 113 -9.86 -8.97 -14.77
CA GLY A 113 -9.81 -9.87 -13.62
C GLY A 113 -8.53 -9.74 -12.77
N ILE A 114 -7.85 -8.60 -12.86
CA ILE A 114 -6.63 -8.31 -12.10
C ILE A 114 -7.00 -7.39 -10.93
N GLU A 115 -6.69 -7.81 -9.70
CA GLU A 115 -6.88 -6.95 -8.53
C GLU A 115 -5.73 -5.95 -8.40
N VAL A 116 -6.07 -4.68 -8.16
CA VAL A 116 -5.08 -3.62 -7.93
C VAL A 116 -5.02 -3.33 -6.43
N ILE A 117 -3.88 -3.64 -5.83
CA ILE A 117 -3.62 -3.44 -4.41
C ILE A 117 -2.74 -2.19 -4.26
N ARG A 118 -3.27 -1.15 -3.59
CA ARG A 118 -2.50 0.06 -3.32
C ARG A 118 -1.56 -0.14 -2.13
N GLY A 119 -0.27 0.10 -2.36
CA GLY A 119 0.74 0.10 -1.31
C GLY A 119 2.09 -0.44 -1.73
N HIS A 120 3.00 -0.54 -0.77
CA HIS A 120 4.35 -1.04 -0.99
C HIS A 120 4.41 -2.55 -0.73
N GLY A 121 4.57 -3.33 -1.80
CA GLY A 121 4.76 -4.77 -1.71
C GLY A 121 6.17 -5.15 -1.26
N ARG A 122 6.26 -6.06 -0.28
CA ARG A 122 7.52 -6.66 0.16
C ARG A 122 7.41 -8.17 0.19
N ILE A 123 8.34 -8.85 -0.47
CA ILE A 123 8.50 -10.30 -0.35
C ILE A 123 9.09 -10.61 1.03
N VAL A 124 8.38 -11.40 1.83
CA VAL A 124 8.78 -11.77 3.20
C VAL A 124 9.05 -13.26 3.37
N GLY A 125 8.70 -14.07 2.38
CA GLY A 125 8.86 -15.52 2.38
C GLY A 125 8.61 -16.13 1.01
N GLU A 126 8.72 -17.45 0.93
CA GLU A 126 8.33 -18.17 -0.29
C GLU A 126 6.82 -17.97 -0.52
N ARG A 127 6.47 -17.41 -1.69
CA ARG A 127 5.07 -17.11 -2.09
C ARG A 127 4.33 -16.17 -1.13
N GLU A 128 5.06 -15.38 -0.34
CA GLU A 128 4.47 -14.47 0.63
C GLU A 128 4.89 -13.03 0.36
N VAL A 129 3.89 -12.18 0.10
CA VAL A 129 4.05 -10.74 -0.10
C VAL A 129 3.21 -10.01 0.94
N VAL A 130 3.81 -9.07 1.65
CA VAL A 130 3.12 -8.18 2.58
C VAL A 130 2.96 -6.80 1.95
N VAL A 131 1.76 -6.24 2.09
CA VAL A 131 1.44 -4.85 1.76
C VAL A 131 0.94 -4.17 3.03
N GLY A 132 1.80 -3.36 3.65
CA GLY A 132 1.53 -2.77 4.97
C GLY A 132 0.28 -1.89 4.98
N GLU A 133 0.04 -1.18 3.89
CA GLU A 133 -1.11 -0.29 3.69
C GLU A 133 -2.43 -1.09 3.65
N ARG A 134 -2.45 -2.24 2.98
CA ARG A 134 -3.62 -3.14 2.96
C ARG A 134 -3.93 -3.66 4.36
N VAL A 135 -2.89 -4.05 5.12
CA VAL A 135 -3.05 -4.49 6.52
C VAL A 135 -3.60 -3.35 7.38
N ALA A 136 -3.00 -2.16 7.28
CA ALA A 136 -3.44 -0.98 8.03
C ALA A 136 -4.89 -0.59 7.72
N ALA A 137 -5.28 -0.62 6.43
CA ALA A 137 -6.65 -0.38 6.00
C ALA A 137 -7.62 -1.43 6.57
N GLY A 138 -7.26 -2.70 6.51
CA GLY A 138 -8.08 -3.80 7.06
C GLY A 138 -8.29 -3.68 8.57
N LEU A 139 -7.23 -3.33 9.32
CA LEU A 139 -7.32 -3.09 10.77
C LEU A 139 -8.15 -1.85 11.08
N THR A 140 -7.94 -0.75 10.36
CA THR A 140 -8.70 0.49 10.55
C THR A 140 -10.18 0.30 10.24
N GLY A 141 -10.51 -0.43 9.17
CA GLY A 141 -11.90 -0.79 8.83
C GLY A 141 -12.60 -1.65 9.88
N ARG A 142 -11.83 -2.34 10.74
CA ARG A 142 -12.33 -3.09 11.91
C ARG A 142 -12.37 -2.24 13.20
N GLY A 143 -12.09 -0.94 13.11
CA GLY A 143 -12.15 0.00 14.24
C GLY A 143 -10.81 0.21 14.97
N ALA A 144 -9.69 -0.30 14.44
CA ALA A 144 -8.38 -0.03 15.03
C ALA A 144 -7.92 1.40 14.73
N VAL A 145 -7.29 2.05 15.71
CA VAL A 145 -6.54 3.30 15.50
C VAL A 145 -5.06 2.95 15.45
N ILE A 146 -4.42 3.17 14.31
CA ILE A 146 -3.00 2.85 14.09
C ILE A 146 -2.17 4.13 14.19
N ARG A 147 -1.17 4.13 15.08
CA ARG A 147 -0.22 5.24 15.23
C ARG A 147 1.20 4.76 14.93
N PHE A 148 1.70 5.11 13.74
CA PHE A 148 3.09 4.81 13.37
C PHE A 148 4.06 5.75 14.08
N GLY A 149 5.22 5.24 14.49
CA GLY A 149 6.27 6.02 15.15
C GLY A 149 5.93 6.50 16.56
N ALA A 150 4.79 6.07 17.11
CA ALA A 150 4.40 6.36 18.49
C ALA A 150 5.27 5.56 19.48
N GLN A 151 5.62 6.21 20.58
CA GLN A 151 6.30 5.59 21.71
C GLN A 151 5.42 5.67 22.95
N ILE A 152 5.34 4.60 23.72
CA ILE A 152 4.71 4.63 25.04
C ILE A 152 5.73 5.20 26.02
N ALA A 153 5.44 6.37 26.56
CA ALA A 153 6.31 7.06 27.52
C ALA A 153 6.01 6.64 28.97
N ALA A 154 4.72 6.43 29.29
CA ALA A 154 4.29 5.99 30.60
C ALA A 154 2.97 5.20 30.51
N VAL A 155 2.76 4.32 31.47
CA VAL A 155 1.48 3.64 31.71
C VAL A 155 1.21 3.72 33.21
N ASP A 156 0.01 4.18 33.56
CA ASP A 156 -0.46 4.26 34.94
C ASP A 156 -1.80 3.54 35.07
N ARG A 157 -1.91 2.69 36.10
CA ARG A 157 -3.16 2.02 36.47
C ARG A 157 -3.28 2.10 37.99
N PRO A 158 -4.23 2.89 38.54
CA PRO A 158 -4.31 3.15 39.97
C PRO A 158 -4.51 1.90 40.84
N GLU A 159 -5.28 0.93 40.35
CA GLU A 159 -5.62 -0.31 41.08
C GLU A 159 -5.43 -1.54 40.17
N PRO A 160 -4.18 -1.98 39.93
CA PRO A 160 -3.91 -3.11 39.05
C PRO A 160 -4.21 -4.44 39.75
N ALA A 161 -4.89 -5.35 39.05
CA ALA A 161 -5.20 -6.69 39.51
C ALA A 161 -4.84 -7.72 38.43
N ASP A 162 -4.22 -8.85 38.80
CA ASP A 162 -3.99 -9.93 37.84
C ASP A 162 -5.21 -10.86 37.78
N THR A 163 -6.02 -10.73 36.73
CA THR A 163 -7.24 -11.52 36.51
C THR A 163 -7.06 -12.63 35.47
N GLY A 164 -5.83 -12.85 34.97
CA GLY A 164 -5.55 -13.79 33.89
C GLY A 164 -5.93 -13.28 32.49
N TYR A 165 -5.53 -14.04 31.47
CA TYR A 165 -5.63 -13.63 30.06
C TYR A 165 -7.06 -13.36 29.59
N GLY A 166 -7.24 -12.24 28.89
CA GLY A 166 -8.53 -11.86 28.30
C GLY A 166 -9.52 -11.28 29.31
N HIS A 167 -9.08 -10.98 30.53
CA HIS A 167 -9.88 -10.34 31.58
C HIS A 167 -9.31 -8.97 31.93
N LEU A 168 -10.15 -8.06 32.42
CA LEU A 168 -9.74 -6.72 32.81
C LEU A 168 -8.91 -6.76 34.10
N HIS A 169 -7.67 -6.30 33.98
CA HIS A 169 -6.67 -6.36 35.04
C HIS A 169 -6.77 -5.17 36.03
N GLY A 170 -7.99 -4.86 36.47
CA GLY A 170 -8.34 -3.71 37.30
C GLY A 170 -9.15 -2.64 36.56
N GLY A 171 -9.01 -1.37 36.97
CA GLY A 171 -9.59 -0.21 36.28
C GLY A 171 -8.86 0.16 34.97
N PRO A 172 -9.35 1.18 34.24
CA PRO A 172 -8.73 1.62 33.00
C PRO A 172 -7.29 2.06 33.22
N ALA A 173 -6.42 1.69 32.29
CA ALA A 173 -5.04 2.17 32.23
C ALA A 173 -5.01 3.52 31.50
N ARG A 174 -4.22 4.45 32.01
CA ARG A 174 -3.84 5.68 31.30
C ARG A 174 -2.49 5.46 30.63
N VAL A 175 -2.44 5.64 29.32
CA VAL A 175 -1.24 5.47 28.51
C VAL A 175 -0.82 6.83 27.99
N THR A 176 0.37 7.27 28.37
CA THR A 176 1.01 8.45 27.78
C THR A 176 1.77 8.01 26.53
N ILE A 177 1.35 8.52 25.38
CA ILE A 177 1.94 8.24 24.08
C ILE A 177 2.63 9.50 23.60
N THR A 178 3.89 9.38 23.20
CA THR A 178 4.64 10.46 22.57
C THR A 178 4.91 10.15 21.11
N ASP A 179 4.72 11.14 20.24
CA ASP A 179 5.30 11.16 18.90
C ASP A 179 6.38 12.26 18.80
N ARG A 180 6.89 12.53 17.60
CA ARG A 180 7.98 13.51 17.40
C ARG A 180 7.61 14.96 17.78
N VAL A 181 6.33 15.27 17.98
CA VAL A 181 5.83 16.65 18.11
C VAL A 181 4.93 16.82 19.34
N ARG A 182 4.29 15.77 19.85
CA ARG A 182 3.27 15.87 20.91
C ARG A 182 3.26 14.66 21.84
N ALA A 183 2.85 14.91 23.08
CA ALA A 183 2.41 13.89 24.04
C ALA A 183 0.87 13.88 24.12
N ASP A 184 0.28 12.70 24.06
CA ASP A 184 -1.15 12.44 24.23
C ASP A 184 -1.35 11.46 25.38
N GLU A 185 -2.47 11.58 26.09
CA GLU A 185 -2.92 10.59 27.05
C GLU A 185 -4.16 9.88 26.52
N VAL A 186 -4.17 8.55 26.59
CA VAL A 186 -5.30 7.70 26.18
C VAL A 186 -5.68 6.80 27.34
N ALA A 187 -6.96 6.83 27.73
CA ALA A 187 -7.53 5.86 28.65
C ALA A 187 -7.96 4.62 27.86
N VAL A 188 -7.49 3.45 28.28
CA VAL A 188 -7.84 2.16 27.67
C VAL A 188 -8.19 1.15 28.76
N ASP A 189 -9.10 0.24 28.45
CA ASP A 189 -9.44 -0.83 29.39
C ASP A 189 -8.27 -1.80 29.56
N GLU A 190 -7.54 -2.08 28.47
CA GLU A 190 -6.47 -3.05 28.44
C GLU A 190 -5.30 -2.64 27.53
N VAL A 191 -4.08 -3.00 27.92
CA VAL A 191 -2.84 -2.72 27.17
C VAL A 191 -2.17 -4.04 26.81
N LEU A 192 -2.28 -4.45 25.55
CA LEU A 192 -1.58 -5.62 25.02
C LEU A 192 -0.27 -5.21 24.36
N VAL A 193 0.85 -5.77 24.82
CA VAL A 193 2.19 -5.46 24.30
C VAL A 193 2.76 -6.67 23.57
N ALA A 194 2.79 -6.61 22.24
CA ALA A 194 3.55 -7.55 21.42
C ALA A 194 5.02 -7.10 21.35
N ALA A 195 5.78 -7.41 22.40
CA ALA A 195 7.20 -7.09 22.46
C ALA A 195 8.03 -8.09 21.66
N GLY A 196 8.78 -7.59 20.67
CA GLY A 196 10.02 -8.23 20.22
C GLY A 196 11.10 -8.13 21.32
N ARG A 197 12.35 -7.76 20.96
CA ARG A 197 13.40 -7.51 21.98
C ARG A 197 12.92 -6.45 22.99
N ARG A 198 13.11 -6.76 24.28
CA ARG A 198 12.34 -6.24 25.44
C ARG A 198 12.20 -4.72 25.50
N PRO A 199 10.97 -4.18 25.56
CA PRO A 199 10.71 -2.81 26.00
C PRO A 199 10.82 -2.70 27.53
N SER A 200 10.94 -1.48 28.03
CA SER A 200 10.90 -1.17 29.46
C SER A 200 9.47 -1.37 29.99
N THR A 201 9.27 -2.35 30.88
CA THR A 201 7.96 -2.73 31.43
C THR A 201 7.81 -2.35 32.91
N THR A 202 8.59 -1.40 33.43
CA THR A 202 8.68 -1.09 34.87
C THR A 202 7.37 -0.57 35.48
N GLY A 203 6.32 -0.32 34.68
CA GLY A 203 4.98 0.06 35.12
C GLY A 203 3.83 -0.89 34.73
N LEU A 204 4.11 -1.99 34.02
CA LEU A 204 3.09 -3.00 33.75
C LEU A 204 3.06 -3.98 34.94
N ALA A 205 1.87 -4.27 35.47
CA ALA A 205 1.69 -5.46 36.30
C ALA A 205 2.37 -6.63 35.57
N ARG A 206 3.28 -7.35 36.27
CA ARG A 206 4.30 -8.23 35.68
C ARG A 206 3.83 -8.88 34.38
N PRO A 207 4.56 -8.75 33.26
CA PRO A 207 4.13 -9.40 32.03
C PRO A 207 4.03 -10.90 32.30
N ALA A 208 2.87 -11.47 31.97
CA ALA A 208 2.73 -12.90 31.84
C ALA A 208 3.77 -13.34 30.79
N THR A 209 4.89 -13.88 31.28
CA THR A 209 6.03 -14.48 30.57
C THR A 209 6.33 -13.97 29.15
N THR A 210 7.54 -13.43 28.94
CA THR A 210 8.16 -13.28 27.61
C THR A 210 8.26 -14.64 26.90
N GLY A 211 7.18 -15.07 26.25
CA GLY A 211 7.22 -16.10 25.22
C GLY A 211 7.72 -15.43 23.94
N SER A 212 8.85 -15.88 23.42
CA SER A 212 9.23 -15.57 22.05
C SER A 212 8.10 -16.03 21.12
N MET A 213 7.23 -15.11 20.69
CA MET A 213 6.34 -15.36 19.58
C MET A 213 7.19 -15.30 18.31
N SER A 214 7.82 -16.42 18.01
CA SER A 214 8.32 -16.70 16.66
C SER A 214 7.10 -16.79 15.75
N TRP A 215 6.86 -15.73 14.97
CA TRP A 215 5.92 -15.74 13.86
C TRP A 215 6.45 -16.70 12.79
N TRP A 216 6.10 -17.97 12.93
CA TRP A 216 6.11 -18.98 11.88
C TRP A 216 4.79 -19.75 12.04
N PRO A 217 4.06 -20.05 10.96
CA PRO A 217 2.79 -20.77 11.08
C PRO A 217 3.08 -22.17 11.63
N ARG A 218 2.65 -22.43 12.87
CA ARG A 218 2.70 -23.80 13.43
C ARG A 218 1.63 -24.66 12.76
N PRO A 219 1.94 -25.92 12.42
CA PRO A 219 0.96 -26.85 11.88
C PRO A 219 -0.27 -26.96 12.78
N ARG A 220 -1.45 -27.10 12.16
CA ARG A 220 -2.76 -27.23 12.83
C ARG A 220 -2.81 -28.32 13.92
N SER A 221 -1.91 -29.31 13.87
CA SER A 221 -1.81 -30.41 14.84
C SER A 221 -1.31 -29.99 16.23
N GLN A 222 -0.82 -28.77 16.43
CA GLN A 222 -0.32 -28.28 17.71
C GLN A 222 -1.28 -27.30 18.44
N TRP A 223 -2.50 -27.12 17.94
CA TRP A 223 -3.52 -26.33 18.63
C TRP A 223 -4.28 -27.24 19.58
N PRO A 224 -4.21 -27.05 20.92
CA PRO A 224 -5.05 -27.82 21.84
C PRO A 224 -6.52 -27.50 21.57
N GLY A 225 -7.30 -28.56 21.35
CA GLY A 225 -8.61 -28.51 20.73
C GLY A 225 -9.56 -27.46 21.30
N ARG A 226 -10.03 -26.59 20.40
CA ARG A 226 -11.32 -25.91 20.50
C ARG A 226 -11.92 -25.87 19.10
N THR A 227 -13.06 -26.54 18.95
CA THR A 227 -13.99 -26.35 17.84
C THR A 227 -14.75 -25.05 18.08
N TRP A 228 -14.59 -24.09 17.19
CA TRP A 228 -15.61 -23.09 16.81
C TRP A 228 -15.39 -22.77 15.32
#